data_AF-A0A7L2BFK7-F1
#
_entry.id   AF-A0A7L2BFK7-F1
#
_cell.length_a   1.000
_cell.length_b   1.000
_cell.length_c   1.000
_cell.angle_alpha   90.00
_cell.angle_beta   90.00
_cell.angle_gamma   90.00
#
_symmetry.space_group_name_H-M   'P 1'
#
loop_
_entity.id
_entity.type
_entity.pdbx_description
1 polymer ?
#
loop_
_entity_poly.entity_id
_entity_poly.type
_entity_poly.pdbx_seq_one_letter_code
_entity_poly.pdbx_strand_id
1 'polypeptide(L)'
;QITTVSGNEFLLQSDTDFLILDWFHAIKNAIDRLPKDRSTPRNLEFKLRRSSSIELLNSLDTESKEPKPEHRKSLIFRLNYSASDTNDRNRVKSRLKKFISRRPSLKTLQEKGLIKDQIFGSHLHLVCEHEKSTVPQFVRLCIKAVEKRGLDVDGIYRVSGNLATIQKLRFVVNQEEKLNLDDSQWEDIHVVTGALKMFFRELPEPLFPYCFFEQFVEAIKIQDNATRIKSIRTLVKKLPRPNYDTMKILFEHLKKIAAKESVNLMSTQSLGIVFGPTLLRPEKETGNMAVHMLYQNQIVELMLSEYSKIFGSEED
;
A
#
# COMPACT_ATOMS: atom_id res chain seq x y z
N GLN A 1 -7.27 29.68 15.75
CA GLN A 1 -7.83 29.39 14.41
C GLN A 1 -7.52 30.59 13.51
N ILE A 2 -6.97 30.37 12.32
CA ILE A 2 -6.61 31.40 11.34
C ILE A 2 -7.35 31.13 10.04
N THR A 3 -7.99 32.15 9.48
CA THR A 3 -8.66 32.08 8.18
C THR A 3 -7.86 32.85 7.14
N THR A 4 -7.53 32.18 6.04
CA THR A 4 -6.79 32.77 4.91
C THR A 4 -7.70 33.61 4.01
N VAL A 5 -7.12 34.43 3.14
CA VAL A 5 -7.87 35.24 2.14
C VAL A 5 -8.71 34.39 1.17
N SER A 6 -8.38 33.11 1.00
CA SER A 6 -9.12 32.13 0.19
C SER A 6 -10.23 31.39 0.94
N GLY A 7 -10.43 31.69 2.23
CA GLY A 7 -11.49 31.11 3.06
C GLY A 7 -11.13 29.78 3.74
N ASN A 8 -9.88 29.31 3.62
CA ASN A 8 -9.42 28.12 4.33
C ASN A 8 -9.10 28.44 5.78
N GLU A 9 -9.53 27.57 6.70
CA GLU A 9 -9.31 27.71 8.14
C GLU A 9 -8.27 26.71 8.63
N PHE A 10 -7.34 27.19 9.46
CA PHE A 10 -6.25 26.40 10.02
C PHE A 10 -6.21 26.52 11.54
N LEU A 11 -5.93 25.38 12.19
CA LEU A 11 -5.64 25.31 13.62
C LEU A 11 -4.12 25.13 13.79
N LEU A 12 -3.52 25.95 14.65
CA LEU A 12 -2.10 25.82 15.00
C LEU A 12 -2.00 25.04 16.30
N GLN A 13 -1.11 24.05 16.34
CA GLN A 13 -0.82 23.24 17.52
C GLN A 13 0.69 23.11 17.70
N SER A 14 1.17 23.34 18.92
CA SER A 14 2.55 23.16 19.36
C SER A 14 2.53 22.82 20.85
N ASP A 15 3.58 22.20 21.36
CA ASP A 15 3.74 21.89 22.80
C ASP A 15 4.16 23.13 23.62
N THR A 16 4.29 24.29 22.96
CA THR A 16 4.78 25.56 23.51
C THR A 16 3.86 26.71 23.09
N ASP A 17 3.09 27.24 24.04
CA ASP A 17 2.05 28.25 23.79
C ASP A 17 2.59 29.56 23.19
N PHE A 18 3.78 30.00 23.60
CA PHE A 18 4.38 31.24 23.09
C PHE A 18 4.73 31.14 21.59
N LEU A 19 5.17 29.97 21.14
CA LEU A 19 5.44 29.70 19.72
C LEU A 19 4.14 29.76 18.90
N ILE A 20 3.04 29.25 19.44
CA ILE A 20 1.72 29.33 18.77
C ILE A 20 1.32 30.79 18.59
N LEU A 21 1.49 31.63 19.61
CA LEU A 21 1.15 33.05 19.56
C LEU A 21 2.01 33.83 18.56
N ASP A 22 3.33 33.61 18.56
CA ASP A 22 4.25 34.26 17.63
C ASP A 22 3.92 33.91 16.17
N TRP A 23 3.73 32.62 15.88
CA TRP A 23 3.32 32.17 14.56
C TRP A 23 1.93 32.67 14.17
N PHE A 24 1.00 32.71 15.13
CA PHE A 24 -0.33 33.25 14.90
C PHE A 24 -0.28 34.73 14.47
N HIS A 25 0.50 35.55 15.18
CA HIS A 25 0.65 36.96 14.85
C HIS A 25 1.40 37.18 13.54
N ALA A 26 2.46 36.41 13.28
CA ALA A 26 3.22 36.49 12.03
C ALA A 26 2.34 36.16 10.81
N ILE A 27 1.58 35.06 10.89
CA ILE A 27 0.70 34.61 9.81
C ILE A 27 -0.47 35.58 9.62
N LYS A 28 -1.06 36.09 10.71
CA LYS A 28 -2.15 37.08 10.62
C LYS A 28 -1.68 38.38 9.97
N ASN A 29 -0.51 38.89 10.37
CA ASN A 29 0.10 40.07 9.75
C ASN A 29 0.42 39.87 8.26
N ALA A 30 0.84 38.66 7.87
CA ALA A 30 1.07 38.33 6.46
C ALA A 30 -0.25 38.32 5.67
N ILE A 31 -1.32 37.75 6.24
CA ILE A 31 -2.66 37.74 5.63
C ILE A 31 -3.21 39.16 5.46
N ASP A 32 -3.04 40.03 6.46
CA ASP A 32 -3.54 41.41 6.42
C ASP A 32 -2.82 42.29 5.38
N ARG A 33 -1.60 41.92 4.99
CA ARG A 33 -0.81 42.59 3.94
C ARG A 33 -1.16 42.13 2.53
N LEU A 34 -1.92 41.04 2.38
CA LEU A 34 -2.30 40.54 1.06
C LEU A 34 -3.45 41.36 0.46
N PRO A 35 -3.43 41.65 -0.86
CA PRO A 35 -4.52 42.34 -1.53
C PRO A 35 -5.83 41.55 -1.38
N LYS A 36 -6.88 42.18 -0.86
CA LYS A 36 -8.23 41.61 -0.79
C LYS A 36 -8.90 41.69 -2.17
N ASP A 37 -8.31 41.05 -3.16
CA ASP A 37 -8.88 41.03 -4.50
C ASP A 37 -10.07 40.05 -4.55
N ARG A 38 -11.28 40.59 -4.68
CA ARG A 38 -12.55 39.83 -4.67
C ARG A 38 -12.82 39.13 -6.00
N SER A 39 -11.79 38.71 -6.73
CA SER A 39 -11.95 38.11 -8.06
C SER A 39 -10.98 36.94 -8.32
N THR A 40 -11.10 35.87 -7.53
CA THR A 40 -10.54 34.55 -7.90
C THR A 40 -11.54 33.44 -7.58
N PRO A 41 -11.61 32.38 -8.41
CA PRO A 41 -12.71 31.42 -8.37
C PRO A 41 -12.68 30.59 -7.09
N ARG A 42 -13.82 30.51 -6.39
CA ARG A 42 -14.04 29.50 -5.34
C ARG A 42 -13.91 28.11 -5.95
N ASN A 43 -13.32 27.21 -5.17
CA ASN A 43 -13.21 25.76 -5.34
C ASN A 43 -11.89 25.25 -5.94
N LEU A 44 -10.87 25.18 -5.09
CA LEU A 44 -9.91 24.09 -5.14
C LEU A 44 -9.89 23.40 -3.77
N GLU A 45 -11.01 22.74 -3.41
CA GLU A 45 -11.01 21.77 -2.33
C GLU A 45 -10.26 20.52 -2.80
N PHE A 46 -9.03 20.30 -2.32
CA PHE A 46 -8.40 18.98 -2.35
C PHE A 46 -9.10 18.08 -1.31
N LYS A 47 -10.26 17.54 -1.67
CA LYS A 47 -10.90 16.46 -0.90
C LYS A 47 -10.28 15.11 -1.28
N LEU A 48 -9.31 14.66 -0.48
CA LEU A 48 -8.99 13.24 -0.37
C LEU A 48 -10.17 12.53 0.30
N ARG A 49 -11.11 12.00 -0.51
CA ARG A 49 -12.20 11.13 -0.05
C ARG A 49 -11.99 9.73 -0.60
N ARG A 50 -11.69 8.77 0.29
CA ARG A 50 -11.87 7.33 0.03
C ARG A 50 -13.36 7.10 -0.25
N SER A 51 -13.71 6.74 -1.48
CA SER A 51 -15.11 6.50 -1.86
C SER A 51 -15.49 5.04 -1.60
N SER A 52 -16.38 4.79 -0.64
CA SER A 52 -17.26 3.62 -0.67
C SER A 52 -18.53 3.98 -1.47
N SER A 53 -19.01 3.06 -2.29
CA SER A 53 -19.99 3.32 -3.36
C SER A 53 -21.44 3.53 -2.89
N ILE A 54 -21.69 3.94 -1.65
CA ILE A 54 -23.04 3.96 -1.06
C ILE A 54 -23.60 5.35 -0.74
N GLU A 55 -22.77 6.38 -0.60
CA GLU A 55 -23.23 7.72 -0.17
C GLU A 55 -23.81 8.61 -1.30
N LEU A 56 -23.70 8.18 -2.56
CA LEU A 56 -24.05 9.01 -3.74
C LEU A 56 -25.54 9.00 -4.15
N LEU A 57 -26.42 8.34 -3.38
CA LEU A 57 -27.83 8.16 -3.76
C LEU A 57 -28.84 9.05 -3.00
N ASN A 58 -28.45 9.76 -1.95
CA ASN A 58 -29.41 10.41 -1.03
C ASN A 58 -29.52 11.94 -1.13
N SER A 59 -28.83 12.63 -2.05
CA SER A 59 -28.75 14.12 -2.02
C SER A 59 -29.38 14.84 -3.22
N LEU A 60 -30.38 14.26 -3.88
CA LEU A 60 -31.07 14.91 -5.00
C LEU A 60 -32.59 14.87 -4.80
N ASP A 61 -33.10 15.64 -3.85
CA ASP A 61 -34.50 16.07 -3.79
C ASP A 61 -34.64 17.30 -2.87
N THR A 62 -34.35 18.50 -3.38
CA THR A 62 -35.04 19.74 -2.96
C THR A 62 -34.78 20.87 -3.96
N GLU A 63 -35.82 21.30 -4.67
CA GLU A 63 -35.82 22.49 -5.52
C GLU A 63 -36.02 23.77 -4.71
N SER A 64 -35.32 24.85 -5.07
CA SER A 64 -35.85 26.22 -5.00
C SER A 64 -35.14 27.16 -6.00
N LYS A 65 -35.97 27.93 -6.72
CA LYS A 65 -35.65 28.86 -7.82
C LYS A 65 -35.07 30.18 -7.31
N GLU A 66 -34.20 30.84 -8.10
CA GLU A 66 -34.32 32.26 -8.54
C GLU A 66 -33.11 32.76 -9.42
N PRO A 67 -33.20 33.92 -10.12
CA PRO A 67 -32.85 34.05 -11.55
C PRO A 67 -31.49 34.69 -11.89
N LYS A 68 -31.08 34.54 -13.16
CA LYS A 68 -29.86 35.09 -13.81
C LYS A 68 -29.98 36.58 -14.18
N PRO A 69 -28.83 37.25 -14.44
CA PRO A 69 -28.69 37.99 -15.70
C PRO A 69 -27.42 37.62 -16.49
N GLU A 70 -27.47 37.96 -17.78
CA GLU A 70 -26.64 37.43 -18.87
C GLU A 70 -25.31 38.16 -19.13
N HIS A 71 -24.52 37.53 -20.00
CA HIS A 71 -23.35 38.00 -20.75
C HIS A 71 -21.94 37.84 -20.14
N ARG A 72 -21.38 36.63 -20.31
CA ARG A 72 -20.04 36.48 -20.88
C ARG A 72 -19.96 35.18 -21.68
N LYS A 73 -19.66 35.32 -22.97
CA LYS A 73 -19.56 34.26 -23.97
C LYS A 73 -18.44 33.29 -23.57
N SER A 74 -18.78 32.10 -23.11
CA SER A 74 -17.84 30.98 -23.05
C SER A 74 -18.00 30.13 -24.30
N LEU A 75 -16.87 29.89 -24.97
CA LEU A 75 -16.63 28.86 -25.97
C LEU A 75 -16.72 27.47 -25.33
N ILE A 76 -17.86 27.17 -24.71
CA ILE A 76 -18.25 25.79 -24.42
C ILE A 76 -18.63 25.22 -25.77
N PHE A 77 -18.00 24.10 -26.14
CA PHE A 77 -18.52 23.17 -27.12
C PHE A 77 -19.94 22.80 -26.68
N ARG A 78 -20.93 23.60 -27.11
CA ARG A 78 -22.34 23.28 -26.94
C ARG A 78 -22.58 22.13 -27.90
N LEU A 79 -22.42 20.91 -27.41
CA LEU A 79 -23.18 19.80 -27.95
C LEU A 79 -24.64 20.21 -27.76
N ASN A 80 -25.30 20.52 -28.88
CA ASN A 80 -26.74 20.69 -28.91
C ASN A 80 -27.35 19.34 -28.53
N TYR A 81 -27.56 19.14 -27.22
CA TYR A 81 -28.22 17.96 -26.68
C TYR A 81 -29.70 18.05 -27.05
N SER A 82 -30.12 17.24 -28.02
CA SER A 82 -31.54 17.05 -28.33
C SER A 82 -32.25 16.41 -27.14
N ALA A 83 -33.55 16.66 -26.95
CA ALA A 83 -34.39 16.08 -25.90
C ALA A 83 -34.42 14.53 -25.86
N SER A 84 -33.81 13.87 -26.84
CA SER A 84 -33.53 12.42 -26.87
C SER A 84 -32.56 11.97 -25.76
N ASP A 85 -31.60 12.81 -25.38
CA ASP A 85 -30.50 12.41 -24.48
C ASP A 85 -30.90 12.27 -23.00
N THR A 86 -31.94 12.99 -22.56
CA THR A 86 -32.44 12.87 -21.18
C THR A 86 -33.10 11.52 -20.95
N ASN A 87 -33.79 11.00 -21.97
CA ASN A 87 -34.44 9.70 -21.93
C ASN A 87 -33.40 8.57 -21.96
N ASP A 88 -32.34 8.71 -22.77
CA ASP A 88 -31.21 7.78 -22.79
C ASP A 88 -30.44 7.79 -21.47
N ARG A 89 -30.22 8.95 -20.84
CA ARG A 89 -29.61 9.03 -19.50
C ARG A 89 -30.45 8.32 -18.44
N ASN A 90 -31.77 8.50 -18.46
CA ASN A 90 -32.69 7.83 -17.54
C ASN A 90 -32.76 6.31 -17.80
N ARG A 91 -32.67 5.90 -19.07
CA ARG A 91 -32.58 4.49 -19.48
C ARG A 91 -31.26 3.84 -19.04
N VAL A 92 -30.13 4.55 -19.17
CA VAL A 92 -28.83 4.08 -18.66
C VAL A 92 -28.87 3.99 -17.13
N LYS A 93 -29.40 5.00 -16.44
CA LYS A 93 -29.54 5.03 -14.97
C LYS A 93 -30.38 3.86 -14.46
N SER A 94 -31.52 3.57 -15.08
CA SER A 94 -32.39 2.45 -14.71
C SER A 94 -31.75 1.09 -14.99
N ARG A 95 -31.06 0.93 -16.12
CA ARG A 95 -30.29 -0.28 -16.43
C ARG A 95 -29.15 -0.52 -15.45
N LEU A 96 -28.40 0.52 -15.09
CA LEU A 96 -27.29 0.42 -14.15
C LEU A 96 -27.79 0.10 -12.74
N LYS A 97 -28.89 0.74 -12.28
CA LYS A 97 -29.53 0.41 -11.01
C LYS A 97 -29.95 -1.06 -10.97
N LYS A 98 -30.57 -1.57 -12.04
CA LYS A 98 -30.95 -2.98 -12.17
C LYS A 98 -29.73 -3.90 -12.23
N PHE A 99 -28.65 -3.49 -12.88
CA PHE A 99 -27.39 -4.24 -12.93
C PHE A 99 -26.74 -4.35 -11.55
N ILE A 100 -26.59 -3.24 -10.81
CA ILE A 100 -25.99 -3.23 -9.47
C ILE A 100 -26.80 -4.10 -8.51
N SER A 101 -28.14 -3.98 -8.52
CA SER A 101 -29.00 -4.81 -7.67
C SER A 101 -29.00 -6.29 -8.02
N ARG A 102 -28.69 -6.65 -9.27
CA ARG A 102 -28.64 -8.05 -9.75
C ARG A 102 -27.21 -8.57 -9.92
N ARG A 103 -26.20 -7.80 -9.50
CA ARG A 103 -24.80 -8.16 -9.68
C ARG A 103 -24.51 -9.44 -8.89
N PRO A 104 -24.02 -10.51 -9.55
CA PRO A 104 -23.63 -11.74 -8.85
C PRO A 104 -22.54 -11.44 -7.81
N SER A 105 -22.52 -12.24 -6.74
CA SER A 105 -21.44 -12.16 -5.75
C SER A 105 -20.09 -12.57 -6.36
N LEU A 106 -18.98 -12.11 -5.77
CA LEU A 106 -17.63 -12.50 -6.21
C LEU A 106 -17.48 -14.04 -6.20
N LYS A 107 -17.98 -14.72 -5.16
CA LYS A 107 -17.97 -16.18 -5.05
C LYS A 107 -18.70 -16.84 -6.23
N THR A 108 -19.88 -16.35 -6.59
CA THR A 108 -20.66 -16.87 -7.73
C THR A 108 -19.92 -16.70 -9.06
N LEU A 109 -19.12 -15.64 -9.21
CA LEU A 109 -18.30 -15.44 -10.42
C LEU A 109 -17.07 -16.37 -10.45
N GLN A 110 -16.48 -16.67 -9.28
CA GLN A 110 -15.41 -17.65 -9.14
C GLN A 110 -15.91 -19.08 -9.42
N GLU A 111 -17.05 -19.48 -8.84
CA GLU A 111 -17.68 -20.79 -9.06
C GLU A 111 -18.03 -21.04 -10.53
N LYS A 112 -18.41 -19.98 -11.26
CA LYS A 112 -18.67 -20.04 -12.71
C LYS A 112 -17.40 -20.07 -13.57
N GLY A 113 -16.21 -20.01 -12.96
CA GLY A 113 -14.92 -19.95 -13.65
C GLY A 113 -14.68 -18.65 -14.41
N LEU A 114 -15.52 -17.63 -14.20
CA LEU A 114 -15.36 -16.32 -14.84
C LEU A 114 -14.24 -15.50 -14.19
N ILE A 115 -13.97 -15.76 -12.92
CA ILE A 115 -12.83 -15.20 -12.16
C ILE A 115 -12.02 -16.40 -11.66
N LYS A 116 -10.84 -16.61 -12.25
CA LYS A 116 -9.90 -17.64 -11.78
C LYS A 116 -9.17 -17.16 -10.53
N ASP A 117 -8.71 -18.12 -9.73
CA ASP A 117 -7.83 -17.85 -8.61
C ASP A 117 -6.53 -17.24 -9.13
N GLN A 118 -6.16 -16.09 -8.57
CA GLN A 118 -4.98 -15.32 -8.95
C GLN A 118 -3.87 -15.63 -7.95
N ILE A 119 -2.61 -15.63 -8.38
CA ILE A 119 -1.48 -15.77 -7.46
C ILE A 119 -1.38 -14.53 -6.56
N PHE A 120 -1.44 -13.33 -7.15
CA PHE A 120 -1.51 -12.07 -6.41
C PHE A 120 -2.89 -11.86 -5.80
N GLY A 121 -2.95 -11.48 -4.53
CA GLY A 121 -4.21 -11.23 -3.82
C GLY A 121 -4.84 -12.47 -3.18
N SER A 122 -4.23 -13.66 -3.35
CA SER A 122 -4.69 -14.89 -2.71
C SER A 122 -4.00 -15.13 -1.37
N HIS A 123 -4.64 -15.90 -0.48
CA HIS A 123 -4.02 -16.32 0.76
C HIS A 123 -2.77 -17.16 0.48
N LEU A 124 -1.69 -16.89 1.22
CA LEU A 124 -0.40 -17.59 1.05
C LEU A 124 -0.56 -19.12 1.10
N HIS A 125 -1.38 -19.62 2.03
CA HIS A 125 -1.64 -21.05 2.16
C HIS A 125 -2.30 -21.65 0.91
N LEU A 126 -3.26 -20.96 0.30
CA LEU A 126 -3.94 -21.43 -0.91
C LEU A 126 -3.00 -21.47 -2.12
N VAL A 127 -2.15 -20.45 -2.27
CA VAL A 127 -1.12 -20.44 -3.33
C VAL A 127 -0.17 -21.62 -3.16
N CYS A 128 0.31 -21.85 -1.94
CA CYS A 128 1.20 -22.96 -1.62
C CYS A 128 0.54 -24.33 -1.82
N GLU A 129 -0.72 -24.49 -1.42
CA GLU A 129 -1.48 -25.72 -1.61
C GLU A 129 -1.70 -26.03 -3.09
N HIS A 130 -2.07 -25.03 -3.89
CA HIS A 130 -2.23 -25.16 -5.35
C HIS A 130 -0.91 -25.60 -6.02
N GLU A 131 0.21 -24.99 -5.63
CA GLU A 131 1.53 -25.31 -6.16
C GLU A 131 2.17 -26.57 -5.53
N LYS A 132 1.50 -27.21 -4.56
CA LYS A 132 2.04 -28.33 -3.76
C LYS A 132 3.41 -28.02 -3.16
N SER A 133 3.58 -26.79 -2.69
CA SER A 133 4.81 -26.24 -2.14
C SER A 133 4.55 -25.63 -0.76
N THR A 134 5.61 -25.23 -0.05
CA THR A 134 5.50 -24.40 1.16
C THR A 134 5.93 -22.96 0.93
N VAL A 135 6.33 -22.64 -0.30
CA VAL A 135 6.81 -21.32 -0.68
C VAL A 135 6.37 -21.06 -2.11
N PRO A 136 5.67 -19.95 -2.38
CA PRO A 136 5.23 -19.61 -3.72
C PRO A 136 6.38 -19.61 -4.73
N GLN A 137 6.16 -20.24 -5.88
CA GLN A 137 7.16 -20.35 -6.94
C GLN A 137 7.59 -18.96 -7.44
N PHE A 138 6.64 -18.02 -7.52
CA PHE A 138 6.93 -16.63 -7.87
C PHE A 138 7.97 -15.98 -6.93
N VAL A 139 7.86 -16.21 -5.61
CA VAL A 139 8.82 -15.69 -4.62
C VAL A 139 10.22 -16.26 -4.87
N ARG A 140 10.33 -17.57 -5.13
CA ARG A 140 11.61 -18.22 -5.44
C ARG A 140 12.23 -17.68 -6.73
N LEU A 141 11.42 -17.48 -7.77
CA LEU A 141 11.86 -16.93 -9.05
C LEU A 141 12.41 -15.51 -8.89
N CYS A 142 11.69 -14.63 -8.18
CA CYS A 142 12.15 -13.28 -7.90
C CYS A 142 13.46 -13.26 -7.12
N ILE A 143 13.55 -14.04 -6.03
CA ILE A 143 14.79 -14.16 -5.23
C ILE A 143 15.95 -14.61 -6.11
N LYS A 144 15.76 -15.67 -6.90
CA LYS A 144 16.81 -16.19 -7.80
C LYS A 144 17.26 -15.15 -8.81
N ALA A 145 16.33 -14.40 -9.41
CA ALA A 145 16.66 -13.34 -10.35
C ALA A 145 17.44 -12.20 -9.68
N VAL A 146 17.03 -11.76 -8.48
CA VAL A 146 17.74 -10.71 -7.74
C VAL A 146 19.13 -11.17 -7.30
N GLU A 147 19.29 -12.42 -6.84
CA GLU A 147 20.61 -12.94 -6.50
C GLU A 147 21.54 -13.06 -7.71
N LYS A 148 20.97 -13.37 -8.89
CA LYS A 148 21.75 -13.53 -10.13
C LYS A 148 22.29 -12.20 -10.67
N ARG A 149 21.51 -11.11 -10.62
CA ARG A 149 21.85 -9.85 -11.32
C ARG A 149 21.55 -8.55 -10.55
N GLY A 150 21.06 -8.64 -9.32
CA GLY A 150 20.60 -7.50 -8.53
C GLY A 150 21.41 -7.17 -7.28
N LEU A 151 22.33 -8.07 -6.87
CA LEU A 151 23.05 -7.94 -5.60
C LEU A 151 23.94 -6.69 -5.51
N ASP A 152 24.45 -6.22 -6.64
CA ASP A 152 25.39 -5.10 -6.75
C ASP A 152 24.71 -3.82 -7.25
N VAL A 153 23.37 -3.80 -7.34
CA VAL A 153 22.62 -2.64 -7.84
C VAL A 153 22.32 -1.68 -6.70
N ASP A 154 22.74 -0.43 -6.87
CA ASP A 154 22.49 0.66 -5.92
C ASP A 154 21.02 0.78 -5.54
N GLY A 155 20.75 0.75 -4.24
CA GLY A 155 19.41 0.89 -3.69
C GLY A 155 18.47 -0.25 -4.08
N ILE A 156 18.97 -1.46 -4.32
CA ILE A 156 18.13 -2.65 -4.56
C ILE A 156 17.05 -2.78 -3.46
N TYR A 157 15.81 -3.10 -3.85
CA TYR A 157 14.59 -3.02 -3.03
C TYR A 157 14.13 -1.63 -2.57
N ARG A 158 15.00 -0.61 -2.46
CA ARG A 158 14.61 0.77 -2.13
C ARG A 158 14.09 1.53 -3.35
N VAL A 159 14.82 1.47 -4.46
CA VAL A 159 14.44 2.10 -5.73
C VAL A 159 13.21 1.41 -6.31
N SER A 160 12.29 2.21 -6.87
CA SER A 160 11.04 1.71 -7.45
C SER A 160 11.21 1.48 -8.95
N GLY A 161 10.83 0.29 -9.41
CA GLY A 161 10.73 -0.01 -10.85
C GLY A 161 9.51 0.63 -11.49
N ASN A 162 9.44 0.54 -12.82
CA ASN A 162 8.29 1.04 -13.58
C ASN A 162 7.00 0.30 -13.19
N LEU A 163 6.04 1.03 -12.61
CA LEU A 163 4.79 0.47 -12.11
C LEU A 163 3.95 -0.22 -13.21
N ALA A 164 3.94 0.31 -14.44
CA ALA A 164 3.21 -0.30 -15.54
C ALA A 164 3.80 -1.67 -15.90
N THR A 165 5.13 -1.78 -15.92
CA THR A 165 5.83 -3.05 -16.17
C THR A 165 5.61 -4.04 -15.01
N ILE A 166 5.59 -3.56 -13.75
CA ILE A 166 5.25 -4.40 -12.59
C ILE A 166 3.82 -4.95 -12.71
N GLN A 167 2.85 -4.12 -13.12
CA GLN A 167 1.48 -4.56 -13.34
C GLN A 167 1.37 -5.57 -14.50
N LYS A 168 2.17 -5.40 -15.56
CA LYS A 168 2.29 -6.39 -16.63
C LYS A 168 2.83 -7.73 -16.10
N LEU A 169 3.86 -7.70 -15.25
CA LEU A 169 4.42 -8.90 -14.61
C LEU A 169 3.39 -9.59 -13.72
N ARG A 170 2.68 -8.82 -12.89
CA ARG A 170 1.57 -9.30 -12.07
C ARG A 170 0.52 -10.02 -12.92
N PHE A 171 0.12 -9.44 -14.05
CA PHE A 171 -0.85 -10.06 -14.94
C PHE A 171 -0.34 -11.40 -15.50
N VAL A 172 0.89 -11.45 -16.01
CA VAL A 172 1.50 -12.69 -16.55
C VAL A 172 1.55 -13.79 -15.49
N VAL A 173 1.94 -13.44 -14.25
CA VAL A 173 1.98 -14.39 -13.12
C VAL A 173 0.59 -14.91 -12.78
N ASN A 174 -0.42 -14.04 -12.75
CA ASN A 174 -1.80 -14.44 -12.44
C ASN A 174 -2.45 -15.31 -13.51
N GLN A 175 -1.95 -15.25 -14.75
CA GLN A 175 -2.41 -16.12 -15.84
C GLN A 175 -1.74 -17.50 -15.81
N GLU A 176 -0.83 -17.74 -14.86
CA GLU A 176 -0.01 -18.95 -14.74
C GLU A 176 0.74 -19.29 -16.04
N GLU A 177 1.06 -18.25 -16.82
CA GLU A 177 1.90 -18.40 -18.00
C GLU A 177 3.34 -18.72 -17.59
N LYS A 178 4.07 -19.41 -18.46
CA LYS A 178 5.48 -19.75 -18.21
C LYS A 178 6.30 -18.47 -18.08
N LEU A 179 6.67 -18.11 -16.85
CA LEU A 179 7.43 -16.91 -16.55
C LEU A 179 8.95 -17.18 -16.61
N ASN A 180 9.65 -16.40 -17.43
CA ASN A 180 11.11 -16.30 -17.39
C ASN A 180 11.54 -14.87 -17.05
N LEU A 181 12.12 -14.66 -15.86
CA LEU A 181 12.57 -13.34 -15.40
C LEU A 181 13.91 -12.88 -16.01
N ASP A 182 14.52 -13.71 -16.87
CA ASP A 182 15.68 -13.36 -17.69
C ASP A 182 15.28 -12.75 -19.06
N ASP A 183 13.98 -12.74 -19.41
CA ASP A 183 13.51 -12.12 -20.66
C ASP A 183 13.75 -10.59 -20.64
N SER A 184 14.04 -10.01 -21.79
CA SER A 184 14.30 -8.57 -21.95
C SER A 184 13.15 -7.68 -21.46
N GLN A 185 11.92 -8.22 -21.46
CA GLN A 185 10.74 -7.55 -20.90
C GLN A 185 10.91 -7.20 -19.40
N TRP A 186 11.75 -7.93 -18.67
CA TRP A 186 11.96 -7.80 -17.23
C TRP A 186 13.41 -7.42 -16.88
N GLU A 187 14.15 -6.84 -17.84
CA GLU A 187 15.57 -6.49 -17.70
C GLU A 187 15.83 -5.59 -16.48
N ASP A 188 14.97 -4.61 -16.21
CA ASP A 188 15.06 -3.78 -15.02
C ASP A 188 14.80 -4.61 -13.75
N ILE A 189 15.82 -4.75 -12.90
CA ILE A 189 15.70 -5.50 -11.65
C ILE A 189 14.74 -4.84 -10.64
N HIS A 190 14.51 -3.53 -10.75
CA HIS A 190 13.58 -2.83 -9.89
C HIS A 190 12.12 -3.20 -10.20
N VAL A 191 11.83 -3.70 -11.40
CA VAL A 191 10.54 -4.34 -11.72
C VAL A 191 10.36 -5.63 -10.93
N VAL A 192 11.39 -6.48 -10.88
CA VAL A 192 11.35 -7.77 -10.17
C VAL A 192 11.21 -7.56 -8.66
N THR A 193 12.03 -6.69 -8.07
CA THR A 193 11.93 -6.35 -6.64
C THR A 193 10.63 -5.64 -6.30
N GLY A 194 10.13 -4.76 -7.18
CA GLY A 194 8.83 -4.12 -7.06
C GLY A 194 7.67 -5.12 -7.05
N ALA A 195 7.70 -6.10 -7.95
CA ALA A 195 6.69 -7.16 -8.02
C ALA A 195 6.74 -8.11 -6.82
N LEU A 196 7.94 -8.46 -6.32
CA LEU A 196 8.09 -9.25 -5.09
C LEU A 196 7.49 -8.54 -3.88
N LYS A 197 7.78 -7.24 -3.71
CA LYS A 197 7.17 -6.41 -2.64
C LYS A 197 5.65 -6.30 -2.81
N MET A 198 5.18 -6.17 -4.05
CA MET A 198 3.75 -6.11 -4.35
C MET A 198 3.03 -7.40 -3.97
N PHE A 199 3.64 -8.57 -4.22
CA PHE A 199 3.07 -9.86 -3.83
C PHE A 199 2.77 -9.91 -2.32
N PHE A 200 3.75 -9.60 -1.47
CA PHE A 200 3.55 -9.60 -0.01
C PHE A 200 2.53 -8.54 0.47
N ARG A 201 2.53 -7.36 -0.14
CA ARG A 201 1.57 -6.29 0.18
C ARG A 201 0.14 -6.66 -0.20
N GLU A 202 -0.06 -7.42 -1.27
CA GLU A 202 -1.38 -7.79 -1.78
C GLU A 202 -1.95 -9.05 -1.12
N LEU A 203 -1.16 -9.81 -0.35
CA LEU A 203 -1.69 -10.93 0.43
C LEU A 203 -2.87 -10.44 1.31
N PRO A 204 -3.99 -11.17 1.42
CA PRO A 204 -5.09 -10.79 2.30
C PRO A 204 -4.67 -10.65 3.77
N GLU A 205 -3.78 -11.55 4.19
CA GLU A 205 -3.13 -11.54 5.50
C GLU A 205 -1.60 -11.36 5.33
N PRO A 206 -0.93 -10.52 6.14
CA PRO A 206 0.51 -10.32 6.03
C PRO A 206 1.31 -11.61 6.23
N LEU A 207 2.56 -11.61 5.77
CA LEU A 207 3.45 -12.76 5.97
C LEU A 207 3.61 -13.08 7.46
N PHE A 208 3.67 -12.05 8.31
CA PHE A 208 3.49 -12.14 9.76
C PHE A 208 1.98 -12.10 10.07
N PRO A 209 1.32 -13.21 10.41
CA PRO A 209 -0.14 -13.25 10.54
C PRO A 209 -0.66 -12.29 11.62
N TYR A 210 -1.89 -11.80 11.48
CA TYR A 210 -2.44 -10.76 12.37
C TYR A 210 -2.46 -11.22 13.84
N CYS A 211 -2.76 -12.49 14.09
CA CYS A 211 -2.80 -13.07 15.44
C CYS A 211 -1.43 -13.13 16.13
N PHE A 212 -0.33 -12.97 15.40
CA PHE A 212 1.03 -12.90 15.94
C PHE A 212 1.55 -11.47 16.07
N PHE A 213 0.90 -10.47 15.45
CA PHE A 213 1.41 -9.09 15.38
C PHE A 213 1.76 -8.52 16.76
N GLU A 214 0.81 -8.52 17.69
CA GLU A 214 1.02 -8.02 19.05
C GLU A 214 2.10 -8.82 19.79
N GLN A 215 2.19 -10.13 19.58
CA GLN A 215 3.22 -10.96 20.21
C GLN A 215 4.63 -10.60 19.72
N PHE A 216 4.79 -10.31 18.42
CA PHE A 216 6.06 -9.82 17.88
C PHE A 216 6.41 -8.42 18.40
N VAL A 217 5.41 -7.54 18.56
CA VAL A 217 5.58 -6.20 19.14
C VAL A 217 6.01 -6.28 20.62
N GLU A 218 5.40 -7.16 21.41
CA GLU A 218 5.81 -7.37 22.80
C GLU A 218 7.20 -7.99 22.89
N ALA A 219 7.53 -8.92 21.98
CA ALA A 219 8.86 -9.52 21.94
C ALA A 219 9.96 -8.49 21.64
N ILE A 220 9.75 -7.54 20.71
CA ILE A 220 10.78 -6.54 20.37
C ILE A 220 11.03 -5.52 21.49
N LYS A 221 10.04 -5.27 22.36
CA LYS A 221 10.15 -4.38 23.53
C LYS A 221 11.01 -4.94 24.68
N ILE A 222 11.33 -6.24 24.64
CA ILE A 222 12.18 -6.88 25.66
C ILE A 222 13.58 -6.23 25.63
N GLN A 223 14.04 -5.79 26.81
CA GLN A 223 15.32 -5.09 26.96
C GLN A 223 16.52 -6.02 26.78
N ASP A 224 16.46 -7.23 27.36
CA ASP A 224 17.53 -8.21 27.22
C ASP A 224 17.55 -8.81 25.80
N ASN A 225 18.68 -8.67 25.10
CA ASN A 225 18.81 -9.07 23.71
C ASN A 225 18.67 -10.59 23.52
N ALA A 226 19.23 -11.39 24.43
CA ALA A 226 19.16 -12.86 24.34
C ALA A 226 17.72 -13.36 24.49
N THR A 227 17.00 -12.83 25.49
CA THR A 227 15.58 -13.14 25.73
C THR A 227 14.71 -12.67 24.57
N ARG A 228 14.98 -11.48 24.02
CA ARG A 228 14.30 -10.95 22.84
C ARG A 228 14.44 -11.89 21.63
N ILE A 229 15.67 -12.30 21.30
CA ILE A 229 15.94 -13.24 20.20
C ILE A 229 15.24 -14.58 20.43
N LYS A 230 15.30 -15.11 21.66
CA LYS A 230 14.62 -16.38 22.02
C LYS A 230 13.10 -16.28 21.87
N SER A 231 12.50 -15.16 22.28
CA SER A 231 11.06 -14.92 22.14
C SER A 231 10.64 -14.88 20.67
N ILE A 232 11.35 -14.10 19.85
CA ILE A 232 11.13 -14.01 18.40
C ILE A 232 11.28 -15.38 17.73
N ARG A 233 12.35 -16.13 18.03
CA ARG A 233 12.55 -17.50 17.54
C ARG A 233 11.36 -18.41 17.87
N THR A 234 10.85 -18.32 19.09
CA THR A 234 9.70 -19.12 19.54
C THR A 234 8.44 -18.78 18.76
N LEU A 235 8.19 -17.50 18.48
CA LEU A 235 7.05 -17.06 17.67
C LEU A 235 7.17 -17.55 16.23
N VAL A 236 8.36 -17.40 15.62
CA VAL A 236 8.64 -17.86 14.26
C VAL A 236 8.40 -19.37 14.11
N LYS A 237 8.82 -20.19 15.09
CA LYS A 237 8.58 -21.65 15.10
C LYS A 237 7.10 -22.04 15.19
N LYS A 238 6.23 -21.15 15.71
CA LYS A 238 4.78 -21.39 15.82
C LYS A 238 4.00 -20.99 14.58
N LEU A 239 4.63 -20.34 13.61
CA LEU A 239 3.97 -19.91 12.39
C LEU A 239 3.51 -21.11 11.54
N PRO A 240 2.43 -20.96 10.75
CA PRO A 240 2.08 -21.95 9.74
C PRO A 240 3.25 -22.22 8.81
N ARG A 241 3.38 -23.47 8.34
CA ARG A 241 4.52 -23.90 7.54
C ARG A 241 4.77 -23.01 6.30
N PRO A 242 3.74 -22.58 5.53
CA PRO A 242 3.94 -21.67 4.41
C PRO A 242 4.58 -20.34 4.80
N ASN A 243 4.14 -19.76 5.92
CA ASN A 243 4.68 -18.49 6.44
C ASN A 243 6.13 -18.68 6.89
N TYR A 244 6.43 -19.72 7.66
CA TYR A 244 7.78 -20.01 8.16
C TYR A 244 8.77 -20.22 7.01
N ASP A 245 8.47 -21.11 6.06
CA ASP A 245 9.39 -21.41 4.96
C ASP A 245 9.58 -20.21 4.04
N THR A 246 8.51 -19.45 3.77
CA THR A 246 8.58 -18.22 2.95
C THR A 246 9.39 -17.13 3.65
N MET A 247 9.20 -16.93 4.96
CA MET A 247 10.05 -16.02 5.75
C MET A 247 11.51 -16.47 5.71
N LYS A 248 11.79 -17.76 5.93
CA LYS A 248 13.16 -18.27 5.99
C LYS A 248 13.94 -17.95 4.73
N ILE A 249 13.38 -18.20 3.55
CA ILE A 249 14.08 -17.93 2.28
C ILE A 249 14.16 -16.43 1.96
N LEU A 250 13.15 -15.64 2.36
CA LEU A 250 13.16 -14.20 2.15
C LEU A 250 14.24 -13.53 3.00
N PHE A 251 14.29 -13.84 4.29
CA PHE A 251 15.30 -13.27 5.18
C PHE A 251 16.71 -13.78 4.86
N GLU A 252 16.87 -15.02 4.39
CA GLU A 252 18.14 -15.52 3.87
C GLU A 252 18.62 -14.70 2.66
N HIS A 253 17.71 -14.43 1.73
CA HIS A 253 17.98 -13.60 0.56
C HIS A 253 18.37 -12.17 0.97
N LEU A 254 17.60 -11.53 1.85
CA LEU A 254 17.90 -10.18 2.33
C LEU A 254 19.22 -10.11 3.10
N LYS A 255 19.62 -11.19 3.79
CA LYS A 255 20.94 -11.27 4.45
C LYS A 255 22.07 -11.18 3.43
N LYS A 256 21.93 -11.80 2.25
CA LYS A 256 22.91 -11.69 1.15
C LYS A 256 22.97 -10.27 0.58
N ILE A 257 21.84 -9.57 0.51
CA ILE A 257 21.79 -8.16 0.09
C ILE A 257 22.55 -7.29 1.10
N ALA A 258 22.24 -7.42 2.40
CA ALA A 258 22.90 -6.66 3.46
C ALA A 258 24.41 -6.95 3.54
N ALA A 259 24.84 -8.19 3.23
CA ALA A 259 26.26 -8.53 3.17
C ALA A 259 27.04 -7.78 2.07
N LYS A 260 26.35 -7.19 1.09
CA LYS A 260 26.91 -6.36 0.02
C LYS A 260 26.58 -4.88 0.17
N GLU A 261 26.28 -4.42 1.39
CA GLU A 261 25.95 -3.03 1.70
C GLU A 261 26.97 -2.02 1.15
N SER A 262 28.27 -2.36 1.16
CA SER A 262 29.34 -1.50 0.63
C SER A 262 29.23 -1.21 -0.87
N VAL A 263 28.48 -2.02 -1.62
CA VAL A 263 28.25 -1.87 -3.05
C VAL A 263 26.83 -1.34 -3.30
N ASN A 264 25.81 -2.06 -2.83
CA ASN A 264 24.41 -1.74 -3.13
C ASN A 264 23.81 -0.64 -2.23
N LEU A 265 24.52 -0.17 -1.21
CA LEU A 265 24.10 0.90 -0.29
C LEU A 265 22.82 0.58 0.50
N MET A 266 22.58 -0.71 0.77
CA MET A 266 21.42 -1.21 1.51
C MET A 266 21.82 -1.90 2.82
N SER A 267 21.75 -1.16 3.92
CA SER A 267 21.95 -1.65 5.29
C SER A 267 20.76 -2.47 5.80
N THR A 268 20.96 -3.20 6.91
CA THR A 268 19.87 -3.90 7.61
C THR A 268 18.74 -2.97 8.03
N GLN A 269 19.06 -1.74 8.48
CA GLN A 269 18.07 -0.72 8.84
C GLN A 269 17.27 -0.29 7.61
N SER A 270 17.95 -0.02 6.49
CA SER A 270 17.30 0.43 5.26
C SER A 270 16.35 -0.64 4.68
N LEU A 271 16.74 -1.91 4.76
CA LEU A 271 15.89 -3.06 4.41
C LEU A 271 14.73 -3.21 5.40
N GLY A 272 14.97 -2.97 6.69
CA GLY A 272 13.94 -2.92 7.73
C GLY A 272 12.84 -1.90 7.41
N ILE A 273 13.20 -0.70 6.96
CA ILE A 273 12.24 0.35 6.56
C ILE A 273 11.41 -0.07 5.33
N VAL A 274 12.01 -0.77 4.37
CA VAL A 274 11.30 -1.24 3.17
C VAL A 274 10.37 -2.41 3.49
N PHE A 275 10.86 -3.39 4.25
CA PHE A 275 10.16 -4.65 4.47
C PHE A 275 9.27 -4.66 5.73
N GLY A 276 9.49 -3.78 6.70
CA GLY A 276 8.63 -3.60 7.88
C GLY A 276 7.15 -3.48 7.50
N PRO A 277 6.74 -2.40 6.81
CA PRO A 277 5.34 -2.21 6.38
C PRO A 277 4.90 -3.19 5.27
N THR A 278 5.84 -3.86 4.59
CA THR A 278 5.54 -4.83 3.54
C THR A 278 5.13 -6.18 4.13
N LEU A 279 5.77 -6.60 5.23
CA LEU A 279 5.61 -7.93 5.82
C LEU A 279 4.71 -7.91 7.06
N LEU A 280 4.60 -6.77 7.73
CA LEU A 280 3.81 -6.58 8.94
C LEU A 280 2.83 -5.41 8.76
N ARG A 281 1.60 -5.60 9.21
CA ARG A 281 0.59 -4.55 9.31
C ARG A 281 -0.44 -4.96 10.36
N PRO A 282 -0.91 -4.04 11.22
CA PRO A 282 -1.95 -4.37 12.18
C PRO A 282 -3.28 -4.64 11.47
N GLU A 283 -4.13 -5.49 12.04
CA GLU A 283 -5.46 -5.78 11.48
C GLU A 283 -6.38 -4.56 11.53
N LYS A 284 -6.24 -3.75 12.58
CA LYS A 284 -6.96 -2.49 12.80
C LYS A 284 -5.96 -1.38 13.00
N GLU A 285 -6.22 -0.20 12.42
CA GLU A 285 -5.46 1.02 12.66
C GLU A 285 -5.81 1.62 14.05
N THR A 286 -5.60 0.84 15.11
CA THR A 286 -5.81 1.26 16.50
C THR A 286 -4.46 1.46 17.17
N GLY A 287 -4.19 2.69 17.61
CA GLY A 287 -2.93 3.08 18.26
C GLY A 287 -2.14 4.12 17.48
N ASN A 288 -0.95 4.47 17.99
CA ASN A 288 -0.08 5.43 17.33
C ASN A 288 0.61 4.76 16.12
N MET A 289 0.16 5.12 14.92
CA MET A 289 0.67 4.58 13.66
C MET A 289 2.20 4.68 13.54
N ALA A 290 2.80 5.75 14.05
CA ALA A 290 4.24 5.94 14.01
C ALA A 290 5.00 4.92 14.88
N VAL A 291 4.43 4.58 16.04
CA VAL A 291 5.00 3.59 16.96
C VAL A 291 4.93 2.19 16.35
N HIS A 292 3.79 1.83 15.76
CA HIS A 292 3.65 0.55 15.06
C HIS A 292 4.64 0.40 13.93
N MET A 293 4.82 1.44 13.11
CA MET A 293 5.79 1.45 12.02
C MET A 293 7.24 1.28 12.52
N LEU A 294 7.59 1.92 13.65
CA LEU A 294 8.91 1.75 14.26
C LEU A 294 9.15 0.29 14.67
N TYR A 295 8.19 -0.34 15.35
CA TYR A 295 8.32 -1.74 15.78
C TYR A 295 8.40 -2.71 14.60
N GLN A 296 7.61 -2.50 13.55
CA GLN A 296 7.68 -3.31 12.32
C GLN A 296 9.10 -3.31 11.73
N ASN A 297 9.70 -2.13 11.63
CA ASN A 297 11.06 -1.97 11.10
C ASN A 297 12.10 -2.67 12.00
N GLN A 298 12.00 -2.49 13.31
CA GLN A 298 12.89 -3.13 14.29
C GLN A 298 12.77 -4.66 14.30
N ILE A 299 11.55 -5.20 14.15
CA ILE A 299 11.33 -6.65 14.03
C ILE A 299 12.06 -7.19 12.81
N VAL A 300 11.92 -6.55 11.65
CA VAL A 300 12.60 -6.98 10.42
C VAL A 300 14.11 -6.85 10.55
N GLU A 301 14.62 -5.76 11.15
CA GLU A 301 16.05 -5.57 11.38
C GLU A 301 16.63 -6.66 12.29
N LEU A 302 15.94 -7.00 13.39
CA LEU A 302 16.36 -8.07 14.29
C LEU A 302 16.33 -9.44 13.60
N MET A 303 15.26 -9.73 12.87
CA MET A 303 15.13 -10.98 12.10
C MET A 303 16.24 -11.15 11.07
N LEU A 304 16.70 -10.05 10.49
CA LEU A 304 17.77 -10.03 9.48
C LEU A 304 19.16 -10.17 10.11
N SER A 305 19.45 -9.37 11.14
CA SER A 305 20.74 -9.38 11.85
C SER A 305 21.00 -10.67 12.61
N GLU A 306 19.96 -11.25 13.21
CA GLU A 306 20.04 -12.49 14.00
C GLU A 306 19.46 -13.70 13.27
N TYR A 307 19.48 -13.67 11.93
CA TYR A 307 18.93 -14.71 11.05
C TYR A 307 19.35 -16.12 11.48
N SER A 308 20.65 -16.33 11.71
CA SER A 308 21.19 -17.65 12.06
C SER A 308 20.64 -18.14 13.41
N LYS A 309 20.48 -17.27 14.41
CA LYS A 309 19.94 -17.65 15.72
C LYS A 309 18.44 -17.92 15.67
N ILE A 310 17.71 -17.23 14.78
CA ILE A 310 16.25 -17.34 14.67
C ILE A 310 15.84 -18.53 13.79
N PHE A 311 16.49 -18.73 12.65
CA PHE A 311 16.14 -19.77 11.65
C PHE A 311 17.08 -20.97 11.62
N GLY A 312 18.22 -20.92 12.31
CA GLY A 312 19.17 -22.02 12.42
C GLY A 312 18.68 -23.15 13.34
N SER A 313 19.42 -24.26 13.31
CA SER A 313 19.31 -25.40 14.23
C SER A 313 19.60 -24.95 15.67
N GLU A 314 19.20 -25.71 16.69
CA GLU A 314 19.59 -25.42 18.09
C GLU A 314 21.04 -25.84 18.42
N GLU A 315 21.80 -26.26 17.40
CA GLU A 315 23.15 -26.84 17.54
C GLU A 315 24.28 -25.95 17.00
N ASP A 316 23.99 -24.73 16.53
CA ASP A 316 24.99 -23.76 16.03
C ASP A 316 25.28 -22.61 17.01
#